data_AF-A0A6A1V0M4-F1
#
_entry.id   AF-A0A6A1V0M4-F1
#
_cell.length_a   1.000
_cell.length_b   1.000
_cell.length_c   1.000
_cell.angle_alpha   90.00
_cell.angle_beta   90.00
_cell.angle_gamma   90.00
#
_symmetry.space_group_name_H-M   'P 1'
#
loop_
_entity.id
_entity.type
_entity.pdbx_description
1 polymer ?
#
loop_
_entity_poly.entity_id
_entity_poly.type
_entity_poly.pdbx_seq_one_letter_code
_entity_poly.pdbx_strand_id
1 'polypeptide(L)'
;MQALTSLRRGNHTKALKLIRDSLSRHNNSNDDSTILHYIDATIHFETAALIDMSTAKRKHLKKAAESTQQAVAFSLSSLTFALLHVRVLFELEANGDKGCIEVGQECKRALLIENPVDPIQDSLEDGENQ
;
A
#
# COMPACT_ATOMS: atom_id res chain seq x y z
N MET A 1 12.69 1.68 -4.27
CA MET A 1 12.63 2.02 -5.72
C MET A 1 12.63 0.84 -6.69
N GLN A 2 13.60 -0.09 -6.66
CA GLN A 2 13.70 -1.18 -7.68
C GLN A 2 12.47 -2.10 -7.80
N ALA A 3 11.74 -2.30 -6.71
CA ALA A 3 10.50 -3.08 -6.70
C ALA A 3 9.39 -2.41 -7.54
N LEU A 4 9.18 -1.09 -7.37
CA LEU A 4 8.25 -0.30 -8.18
C LEU A 4 8.66 -0.28 -9.66
N THR A 5 9.95 -0.13 -9.96
CA THR A 5 10.44 -0.19 -11.35
C THR A 5 10.15 -1.55 -11.99
N SER A 6 10.30 -2.64 -11.23
CA SER A 6 9.97 -3.99 -11.70
C SER A 6 8.46 -4.15 -11.93
N LEU A 7 7.63 -3.60 -11.02
CA LEU A 7 6.17 -3.57 -11.15
C LEU A 7 5.72 -2.80 -12.39
N ARG A 8 6.24 -1.58 -12.61
CA ARG A 8 5.93 -0.74 -13.79
C ARG A 8 6.29 -1.40 -15.12
N ARG A 9 7.25 -2.34 -15.10
CA ARG A 9 7.63 -3.17 -16.26
C ARG A 9 6.81 -4.46 -16.39
N GLY A 10 5.76 -4.64 -15.59
CA GLY A 10 4.91 -5.82 -15.59
C GLY A 10 5.55 -7.06 -14.94
N ASN A 11 6.66 -6.92 -14.20
CA ASN A 11 7.32 -8.05 -13.54
C ASN A 11 6.96 -8.12 -12.05
N HIS A 12 5.73 -8.55 -11.78
CA HIS A 12 5.13 -8.64 -10.43
C HIS A 12 5.90 -9.61 -9.52
N THR A 13 6.34 -10.76 -10.05
CA THR A 13 7.11 -11.75 -9.28
C THR A 13 8.43 -11.18 -8.78
N LYS A 14 9.16 -10.45 -9.65
CA LYS A 14 10.41 -9.78 -9.25
C LYS A 14 10.13 -8.65 -8.26
N ALA A 15 9.08 -7.87 -8.46
CA ALA A 15 8.67 -6.81 -7.54
C ALA A 15 8.39 -7.38 -6.13
N LEU A 16 7.61 -8.46 -6.03
CA LEU A 16 7.29 -9.17 -4.78
C LEU A 16 8.54 -9.70 -4.06
N LYS A 17 9.53 -10.22 -4.82
CA LYS A 17 10.79 -10.66 -4.24
C LYS A 17 11.55 -9.48 -3.64
N LEU A 18 11.74 -8.42 -4.42
CA LEU A 18 12.51 -7.25 -4.01
C LEU A 18 11.91 -6.55 -2.78
N ILE A 19 10.58 -6.44 -2.71
CA ILE A 19 9.93 -5.79 -1.57
C ILE A 19 10.03 -6.64 -0.31
N ARG A 20 9.86 -7.96 -0.41
CA ARG A 20 10.05 -8.88 0.72
C ARG A 20 11.47 -8.85 1.26
N ASP A 21 12.45 -8.85 0.36
CA ASP A 21 13.86 -8.76 0.74
C ASP A 21 14.16 -7.41 1.42
N SER A 22 13.46 -6.33 1.04
CA SER A 22 13.60 -5.02 1.68
C SER A 22 12.95 -5.00 3.06
N LEU A 23 11.70 -5.48 3.18
CA LEU A 23 10.99 -5.59 4.45
C LEU A 23 11.71 -6.47 5.47
N SER A 24 12.47 -7.50 5.05
CA SER A 24 13.25 -8.32 5.99
C SER A 24 14.53 -7.66 6.49
N ARG A 25 15.04 -6.65 5.77
CA ARG A 25 16.24 -5.90 6.17
C ARG A 25 15.94 -4.69 7.05
N HIS A 26 14.76 -4.11 6.90
CA HIS A 26 14.32 -2.97 7.70
C HIS A 26 13.37 -3.48 8.81
N ASN A 27 13.81 -3.42 10.06
CA ASN A 27 12.91 -3.68 11.19
C ASN A 27 11.81 -2.60 11.21
N ASN A 28 10.59 -2.97 11.63
CA ASN A 28 9.35 -2.18 11.59
C ASN A 28 9.35 -0.87 12.43
N SER A 29 10.50 -0.24 12.70
CA SER A 29 10.64 0.85 13.67
C SER A 29 11.05 2.20 13.07
N ASN A 30 11.25 2.33 11.75
CA ASN A 30 11.72 3.57 11.11
C ASN A 30 10.80 4.01 9.96
N ASP A 31 10.86 5.30 9.59
CA ASP A 31 10.08 5.92 8.51
C ASP A 31 10.21 5.21 7.14
N ASP A 32 11.38 4.63 6.85
CA ASP A 32 11.60 3.74 5.69
C ASP A 32 10.59 2.59 5.62
N SER A 33 10.19 2.05 6.78
CA SER A 33 9.23 0.95 6.87
C SER A 33 7.88 1.36 6.26
N THR A 34 7.47 2.61 6.44
CA THR A 34 6.21 3.15 5.94
C THR A 34 6.11 3.05 4.42
N ILE A 35 7.16 3.46 3.71
CA ILE A 35 7.22 3.44 2.25
C ILE A 35 7.33 1.99 1.75
N LEU A 36 8.05 1.14 2.47
CA LEU A 36 8.10 -0.28 2.13
C LEU A 36 6.72 -0.95 2.25
N HIS A 37 5.94 -0.63 3.28
CA HIS A 37 4.56 -1.11 3.40
C HIS A 37 3.65 -0.57 2.29
N TYR A 38 3.78 0.72 1.92
CA TYR A 38 3.05 1.28 0.78
C TYR A 38 3.39 0.57 -0.54
N ILE A 39 4.68 0.33 -0.80
CA ILE A 39 5.13 -0.36 -2.02
C ILE A 39 4.63 -1.81 -2.04
N ASP A 40 4.71 -2.51 -0.90
CA ASP A 40 4.23 -3.88 -0.76
C ASP A 40 2.73 -3.98 -1.03
N ALA A 41 1.95 -3.07 -0.43
CA ALA A 41 0.53 -2.93 -0.68
C ALA A 41 0.23 -2.70 -2.16
N THR A 42 0.94 -1.77 -2.80
CA THR A 42 0.77 -1.44 -4.21
C THR A 42 1.03 -2.66 -5.10
N ILE A 43 2.12 -3.39 -4.86
CA ILE A 43 2.45 -4.60 -5.62
C ILE A 43 1.36 -5.66 -5.44
N HIS A 44 0.89 -5.88 -4.20
CA HIS A 44 -0.17 -6.85 -3.93
C HIS A 44 -1.49 -6.47 -4.59
N PHE A 45 -1.89 -5.20 -4.52
CA PHE A 45 -3.12 -4.67 -5.11
C PHE A 45 -3.10 -4.75 -6.64
N GLU A 46 -2.02 -4.28 -7.29
CA GLU A 46 -1.85 -4.36 -8.75
C GLU A 46 -1.77 -5.82 -9.23
N THR A 47 -1.17 -6.71 -8.45
CA THR A 47 -1.17 -8.15 -8.77
C THR A 47 -2.58 -8.74 -8.67
N ALA A 48 -3.38 -8.33 -7.68
CA ALA A 48 -4.77 -8.78 -7.55
C ALA A 48 -5.64 -8.33 -8.73
N ALA A 49 -5.39 -7.14 -9.30
CA ALA A 49 -6.12 -6.62 -10.45
C ALA A 49 -5.95 -7.48 -11.72
N LEU A 50 -4.89 -8.28 -11.80
CA LEU A 50 -4.61 -9.19 -12.92
C LEU A 50 -5.21 -10.59 -12.74
N ILE A 51 -5.81 -10.87 -11.59
CA ILE A 51 -6.34 -12.19 -11.25
C ILE A 51 -7.86 -12.12 -11.23
N ASP A 52 -8.51 -13.08 -11.89
CA ASP A 52 -9.96 -13.24 -11.81
C ASP A 52 -10.43 -13.53 -10.38
N MET A 53 -11.74 -13.39 -10.15
CA MET A 53 -12.36 -13.64 -8.85
C MET A 53 -12.02 -15.04 -8.32
N SER A 54 -11.05 -15.11 -7.42
CA SER A 54 -10.43 -16.34 -6.95
C SER A 54 -9.90 -16.20 -5.53
N THR A 55 -9.59 -17.33 -4.89
CA THR A 55 -8.92 -17.35 -3.57
C THR A 55 -7.53 -16.70 -3.61
N ALA A 56 -6.85 -16.77 -4.76
CA ALA A 56 -5.57 -16.12 -4.99
C ALA A 56 -5.71 -14.59 -4.99
N LYS A 57 -6.68 -14.04 -5.75
CA LYS A 57 -6.99 -12.59 -5.74
C LYS A 57 -7.23 -12.09 -4.31
N ARG A 58 -8.09 -12.80 -3.56
CA ARG A 58 -8.42 -12.45 -2.16
C ARG A 58 -7.20 -12.48 -1.24
N LYS A 59 -6.30 -13.44 -1.42
CA LYS A 59 -5.05 -13.52 -0.64
C LYS A 59 -4.15 -12.31 -0.90
N HIS A 60 -4.06 -11.84 -2.14
CA HIS A 60 -3.33 -10.62 -2.46
C HIS A 60 -3.99 -9.37 -1.85
N LEU A 61 -5.32 -9.25 -1.93
CA LEU A 61 -6.05 -8.13 -1.36
C LEU A 61 -5.92 -8.07 0.17
N LYS A 62 -5.99 -9.20 0.88
CA LYS A 62 -5.76 -9.25 2.33
C LYS A 62 -4.36 -8.75 2.73
N LYS A 63 -3.33 -9.20 2.00
CA LYS A 63 -1.96 -8.71 2.21
C LYS A 63 -1.83 -7.21 1.93
N ALA A 64 -2.46 -6.72 0.87
CA ALA A 64 -2.50 -5.29 0.59
C ALA A 64 -3.21 -4.53 1.73
N ALA A 65 -4.26 -5.09 2.33
CA ALA A 65 -4.98 -4.46 3.43
C ALA A 65 -4.10 -4.36 4.69
N GLU A 66 -3.42 -5.44 5.05
CA GLU A 66 -2.45 -5.47 6.16
C GLU A 66 -1.33 -4.43 5.95
N SER A 67 -0.73 -4.40 4.75
CA SER A 67 0.36 -3.47 4.44
C SER A 67 -0.10 -2.01 4.36
N THR A 68 -1.28 -1.73 3.77
CA THR A 68 -1.83 -0.36 3.76
C THR A 68 -2.21 0.14 5.14
N GLN A 69 -2.77 -0.72 5.98
CA GLN A 69 -3.08 -0.38 7.37
C GLN A 69 -1.82 0.04 8.12
N GLN A 70 -0.71 -0.68 7.92
CA GLN A 70 0.56 -0.34 8.55
C GLN A 70 1.12 0.98 8.02
N ALA A 71 1.04 1.24 6.71
CA ALA A 71 1.49 2.50 6.13
C ALA A 71 0.69 3.72 6.66
N VAL A 72 -0.64 3.58 6.78
CA VAL A 72 -1.51 4.62 7.36
C VAL A 72 -1.19 4.83 8.84
N ALA A 73 -0.94 3.77 9.60
CA ALA A 73 -0.62 3.87 11.02
C ALA A 73 0.69 4.64 11.28
N PHE A 74 1.67 4.53 10.38
CA PHE A 74 2.92 5.28 10.49
C PHE A 74 2.82 6.73 9.97
N SER A 75 1.94 7.02 9.00
CA SER A 75 1.73 8.38 8.49
C SER A 75 0.25 8.68 8.30
N LEU A 76 -0.37 9.15 9.38
CA LEU A 76 -1.81 9.44 9.43
C LEU A 76 -2.23 10.60 8.50
N SER A 77 -1.29 11.50 8.18
CA SER A 77 -1.48 12.68 7.34
C SER A 77 -1.22 12.44 5.85
N SER A 78 -0.88 11.22 5.44
CA SER A 78 -0.68 10.87 4.02
C SER A 78 -2.00 10.53 3.33
N LEU A 79 -2.47 11.44 2.47
CA LEU A 79 -3.64 11.20 1.62
C LEU A 79 -3.40 10.05 0.64
N THR A 80 -2.17 9.90 0.15
CA THR A 80 -1.80 8.82 -0.77
C THR A 80 -1.95 7.44 -0.12
N PHE A 81 -1.57 7.31 1.16
CA PHE A 81 -1.72 6.05 1.89
C PHE A 81 -3.18 5.78 2.23
N ALA A 82 -3.91 6.80 2.68
CA ALA A 82 -5.35 6.68 2.96
C ALA A 82 -6.12 6.24 1.70
N LEU A 83 -5.86 6.87 0.56
CA LEU A 83 -6.51 6.54 -0.71
C LEU A 83 -6.23 5.10 -1.14
N LEU A 84 -4.98 4.63 -1.03
CA LEU A 84 -4.66 3.25 -1.36
C LEU A 84 -5.38 2.27 -0.40
N HIS A 85 -5.43 2.58 0.90
CA HIS A 85 -6.14 1.75 1.88
C HIS A 85 -7.63 1.62 1.55
N VAL A 86 -8.30 2.74 1.26
CA VAL A 86 -9.70 2.77 0.82
C VAL A 86 -9.93 1.92 -0.43
N ARG A 87 -9.07 2.06 -1.45
CA ARG A 87 -9.19 1.27 -2.69
C ARG A 87 -9.04 -0.22 -2.44
N VAL A 88 -8.11 -0.61 -1.57
CA VAL A 88 -7.88 -2.01 -1.20
C VAL A 88 -9.08 -2.58 -0.46
N LEU A 89 -9.61 -1.87 0.54
CA LEU A 89 -10.79 -2.30 1.31
C LEU A 89 -12.02 -2.44 0.41
N PHE A 90 -12.24 -1.47 -0.48
CA PHE A 90 -13.35 -1.52 -1.42
C PHE A 90 -13.28 -2.75 -2.33
N GLU A 91 -12.10 -3.05 -2.89
CA GLU A 91 -11.92 -4.21 -3.77
C GLU A 91 -11.97 -5.55 -2.99
N LEU A 92 -11.44 -5.59 -1.77
CA LEU A 92 -11.49 -6.78 -0.91
C LEU A 92 -12.93 -7.18 -0.57
N GLU A 93 -13.77 -6.18 -0.37
CA GLU A 93 -15.13 -6.32 0.15
C GLU A 93 -16.20 -6.12 -0.92
N ALA A 94 -15.83 -6.05 -2.20
CA ALA A 94 -16.76 -5.92 -3.33
C ALA A 94 -17.86 -7.01 -3.39
N ASN A 95 -17.80 -8.04 -2.53
CA ASN A 95 -18.79 -9.10 -2.39
C ASN A 95 -19.45 -9.19 -0.98
N GLY A 96 -19.31 -8.17 -0.11
CA GLY A 96 -19.83 -8.22 1.26
C GLY A 96 -20.18 -6.85 1.88
N ASP A 97 -21.21 -6.82 2.72
CA ASP A 97 -21.74 -5.57 3.31
C ASP A 97 -20.79 -4.91 4.35
N LYS A 98 -19.83 -5.67 4.89
CA LYS A 98 -18.95 -5.22 5.98
C LYS A 98 -17.93 -4.17 5.51
N GLY A 99 -17.37 -4.33 4.31
CA GLY A 99 -16.40 -3.36 3.80
C GLY A 99 -16.94 -1.97 3.54
N CYS A 100 -18.22 -1.83 3.21
CA CYS A 100 -18.83 -0.51 3.00
C CYS A 100 -18.72 0.38 4.25
N ILE A 101 -18.74 -0.21 5.46
CA ILE A 101 -18.61 0.53 6.72
C ILE A 101 -17.16 0.98 6.92
N GLU A 102 -16.20 0.07 6.76
CA GLU A 102 -14.76 0.37 6.96
C GLU A 102 -14.24 1.37 5.91
N VAL A 103 -14.63 1.19 4.64
CA VAL A 103 -14.38 2.15 3.55
C VAL A 103 -14.95 3.52 3.90
N GLY A 104 -16.21 3.57 4.36
CA GLY A 104 -16.87 4.82 4.71
C GLY A 104 -16.21 5.53 5.91
N GLN A 105 -15.74 4.78 6.91
CA GLN A 105 -15.01 5.33 8.05
C GLN A 105 -13.66 5.90 7.64
N GLU A 106 -12.89 5.17 6.83
CA GLU A 106 -11.59 5.62 6.37
C GLU A 106 -11.68 6.83 5.44
N CYS A 107 -12.67 6.87 4.54
CA CYS A 107 -12.95 8.05 3.72
C CYS A 107 -13.23 9.30 4.58
N LYS A 108 -14.05 9.17 5.63
CA LYS A 108 -14.32 10.28 6.56
C LYS A 108 -13.06 10.72 7.29
N ARG A 109 -12.24 9.77 7.75
CA ARG A 109 -10.94 10.08 8.38
C ARG A 109 -10.03 10.85 7.41
N ALA A 110 -9.90 10.38 6.17
CA ALA A 110 -9.05 11.01 5.16
C ALA A 110 -9.49 12.45 4.82
N LEU A 111 -10.80 12.71 4.78
CA LEU A 111 -11.36 14.06 4.55
C LEU A 111 -11.08 15.04 5.69
N LEU A 112 -10.74 14.55 6.89
CA LEU A 112 -10.39 15.37 8.05
C LEU A 112 -8.88 15.64 8.17
N ILE A 113 -8.06 15.15 7.23
CA ILE A 113 -6.62 15.41 7.25
C ILE A 113 -6.37 16.88 6.91
N GLU A 114 -5.82 17.61 7.88
CA GLU A 114 -5.30 18.97 7.69
C GLU A 114 -3.80 18.92 7.41
N ASN A 115 -3.31 19.76 6.48
CA ASN A 115 -1.89 19.83 6.07
C ASN A 115 -1.32 18.46 5.62
N PRO A 116 -1.82 17.90 4.50
CA PRO A 116 -1.39 16.59 4.04
C PRO A 116 0.10 16.57 3.68
N VAL A 117 0.74 15.43 3.92
CA VAL A 117 2.13 15.15 3.53
C VAL A 117 2.16 14.06 2.47
N ASP A 118 3.17 14.06 1.60
CA ASP A 118 3.42 12.96 0.67
C ASP A 118 4.79 12.32 0.95
N PRO A 119 4.86 11.33 1.84
CA PRO A 119 6.13 10.71 2.22
C PRO A 119 6.84 10.04 1.05
N ILE A 120 6.13 9.73 -0.05
CA ILE A 120 6.74 9.14 -1.24
C ILE A 120 7.55 10.19 -1.98
N GLN A 121 7.08 11.43 -2.06
CA GLN A 121 7.81 12.52 -2.71
C GLN A 121 9.04 12.92 -1.88
N ASP A 122 8.88 13.08 -0.57
CA ASP A 122 9.97 13.48 0.32
C ASP A 122 11.16 12.49 0.26
N SER A 123 10.88 11.19 0.24
CA SER A 123 11.95 10.18 0.12
C SER A 123 12.58 10.03 -1.26
N LEU A 124 11.98 10.62 -2.31
CA LEU A 124 12.62 10.71 -3.61
C LEU A 124 13.65 11.84 -3.64
N GLU A 125 13.37 12.95 -2.95
CA GLU A 125 14.25 14.13 -2.90
C GLU A 125 15.52 13.87 -2.05
N ASP A 126 15.41 13.11 -0.97
CA ASP A 126 16.56 12.71 -0.16
C ASP A 126 17.53 11.76 -0.90
N GLY A 127 17.05 11.04 -1.91
CA GLY A 127 17.83 10.07 -2.69
C GLY A 127 18.56 10.64 -3.91
N GLU A 128 18.26 11.85 -4.35
CA GLU A 128 18.93 12.51 -5.50
C GLU A 128 20.14 13.37 -5.07
N ASN A 129 20.30 13.60 -3.76
CA ASN A 129 21.38 14.41 -3.19
C ASN A 129 22.55 13.58 -2.61
N GLN A 130 22.69 12.30 -3.01
CA GLN A 130 23.74 11.40 -2.51
C GLN A 130 24.44 10.60 -3.61
#